data_AF-A0A353EYY1-F1
#
_entry.id   AF-A0A353EYY1-F1
#
_cell.length_a   1.000
_cell.length_b   1.000
_cell.length_c   1.000
_cell.angle_alpha   90.00
_cell.angle_beta   90.00
_cell.angle_gamma   90.00
#
_symmetry.space_group_name_H-M   'P 1'
#
loop_
_entity.id
_entity.type
_entity.pdbx_description
1 polymer ?
#
loop_
_entity_poly.entity_id
_entity_poly.type
_entity_poly.pdbx_seq_one_letter_code
_entity_poly.pdbx_strand_id
1 'polypeptide(L)'
;MAGLVYRWLLDMGGLDAMKEKNLRKANLLYGYLDSQDYYIAPVKKESRSMMNVTFVTGNADLDKKFAAEAAEAGLKNLKGHRSVGGMRASIYNAMPYEGVEALVAFMKKFAAENPKA
;
A
#
# COMPACT_ATOMS: atom_id res chain seq x y z
N MET A 1 10.48 -12.40 -23.61
CA MET A 1 9.99 -12.42 -22.21
C MET A 1 8.85 -11.42 -21.97
N ALA A 2 8.94 -10.15 -22.41
CA ALA A 2 7.89 -9.16 -22.16
C ALA A 2 6.58 -9.35 -22.96
N GLY A 3 6.60 -10.10 -24.08
CA GLY A 3 5.43 -10.24 -24.95
C GLY A 3 4.20 -10.93 -24.34
N LEU A 4 4.35 -11.75 -23.29
CA LEU A 4 3.20 -12.28 -22.55
C LEU A 4 2.55 -11.21 -21.67
N VAL A 5 3.36 -10.37 -21.01
CA VAL A 5 2.87 -9.26 -20.17
C VAL A 5 2.20 -8.19 -21.02
N TYR A 6 2.72 -7.90 -22.21
CA TYR A 6 2.13 -6.93 -23.13
C TYR A 6 0.76 -7.40 -23.63
N ARG A 7 0.63 -8.68 -24.01
CA ARG A 7 -0.66 -9.25 -24.40
C ARG A 7 -1.67 -9.17 -23.27
N TRP A 8 -1.30 -9.61 -22.07
CA TRP A 8 -2.15 -9.49 -20.88
C TRP A 8 -2.59 -8.04 -20.61
N LEU A 9 -1.70 -7.07 -20.77
CA LEU A 9 -2.02 -5.65 -20.58
C LEU A 9 -3.03 -5.15 -21.64
N LEU A 10 -2.86 -5.55 -22.90
CA LEU A 10 -3.80 -5.22 -23.97
C LEU A 10 -5.16 -5.89 -23.75
N ASP A 11 -5.18 -7.16 -23.38
CA ASP A 11 -6.41 -7.93 -23.07
C ASP A 11 -7.19 -7.31 -21.90
N MET A 12 -6.49 -6.65 -20.98
CA MET A 12 -7.07 -5.95 -19.84
C MET A 12 -7.57 -4.53 -20.15
N GLY A 13 -7.57 -4.12 -21.42
CA GLY A 13 -8.03 -2.81 -21.88
C GLY A 13 -6.92 -1.77 -22.08
N GLY A 14 -5.66 -2.20 -22.14
CA GLY A 14 -4.54 -1.31 -22.42
C GLY A 14 -4.14 -0.39 -21.26
N LEU A 15 -3.39 0.66 -21.58
CA LEU A 15 -2.82 1.58 -20.58
C LEU A 15 -3.87 2.41 -19.85
N ASP A 16 -4.96 2.81 -20.53
CA ASP A 16 -6.01 3.62 -19.90
C ASP A 16 -6.77 2.83 -18.84
N ALA A 17 -7.16 1.59 -19.14
CA ALA A 17 -7.79 0.69 -18.16
C ALA A 17 -6.83 0.36 -17.00
N MET A 18 -5.52 0.22 -17.27
CA MET A 18 -4.52 0.04 -16.21
C MET A 18 -4.39 1.29 -15.33
N LYS A 19 -4.41 2.48 -15.91
CA LYS A 19 -4.36 3.73 -15.17
C LYS A 19 -5.56 3.84 -14.22
N GLU A 20 -6.77 3.56 -14.70
CA GLU A 20 -7.98 3.58 -13.88
C GLU A 20 -7.91 2.57 -12.72
N LYS A 21 -7.50 1.32 -13.00
CA LYS A 21 -7.32 0.28 -11.96
C LYS A 21 -6.30 0.69 -10.90
N ASN A 22 -5.18 1.26 -11.31
CA ASN A 22 -4.13 1.70 -10.38
C ASN A 22 -4.56 2.92 -9.56
N LEU A 23 -5.28 3.87 -10.17
CA LEU A 23 -5.91 4.99 -9.46
C LEU A 23 -6.89 4.50 -8.41
N ARG A 24 -7.76 3.54 -8.76
CA ARG A 24 -8.76 3.00 -7.82
C ARG A 24 -8.09 2.36 -6.60
N LYS A 25 -7.03 1.57 -6.80
CA LYS A 25 -6.21 0.99 -5.71
C LYS A 25 -5.55 2.06 -4.85
N ALA A 26 -4.87 3.01 -5.47
CA ALA A 26 -4.17 4.08 -4.77
C ALA A 26 -5.15 4.94 -3.95
N ASN A 27 -6.30 5.28 -4.53
CA ASN A 27 -7.34 6.06 -3.86
C ASN A 27 -7.94 5.34 -2.65
N LEU A 28 -8.11 4.01 -2.73
CA LEU A 28 -8.57 3.22 -1.56
C LEU A 28 -7.57 3.34 -0.40
N LEU A 29 -6.28 3.10 -0.67
CA LEU A 29 -5.27 3.11 0.36
C LEU A 29 -5.02 4.52 0.92
N TYR A 30 -4.85 5.52 0.04
CA TYR A 30 -4.68 6.90 0.48
C TYR A 30 -5.93 7.48 1.14
N GLY A 31 -7.13 7.09 0.70
CA GLY A 31 -8.37 7.48 1.34
C GLY A 31 -8.42 7.03 2.79
N TYR A 32 -7.99 5.80 3.08
CA TYR A 32 -7.85 5.35 4.46
C TYR A 32 -6.73 6.11 5.19
N LEU A 33 -5.54 6.26 4.59
CA LEU A 33 -4.43 6.99 5.21
C LEU A 33 -4.81 8.43 5.58
N ASP A 34 -5.60 9.11 4.76
CA ASP A 34 -6.01 10.50 4.99
C ASP A 34 -7.21 10.64 5.94
N SER A 35 -7.91 9.54 6.27
CA SER A 35 -9.09 9.55 7.14
C SER A 35 -8.78 9.48 8.64
N GLN A 36 -7.50 9.37 9.01
CA GLN A 36 -7.04 9.10 10.38
C GLN A 36 -5.60 9.60 10.59
N ASP A 37 -5.15 9.66 11.85
CA ASP A 37 -3.81 10.18 12.23
C ASP A 37 -2.82 9.13 12.77
N TYR A 38 -3.25 7.87 12.86
CA TYR A 38 -2.42 6.72 13.23
C TYR A 38 -1.33 6.42 12.18
N TYR A 39 -1.64 6.41 10.89
CA TYR A 39 -0.67 6.24 9.81
C TYR A 39 -0.50 7.54 9.04
N ILE A 40 0.75 7.98 8.89
CA ILE A 40 1.11 9.22 8.22
C ILE A 40 1.77 8.89 6.89
N ALA A 41 1.20 9.40 5.80
CA ALA A 41 1.86 9.40 4.50
C ALA A 41 2.74 10.67 4.37
N PRO A 42 4.08 10.56 4.40
CA PRO A 42 4.97 11.73 4.47
C PRO A 42 5.06 12.53 3.16
N VAL A 43 4.52 11.99 2.06
CA VAL A 43 4.56 12.61 0.74
C VAL A 43 3.37 13.56 0.56
N LYS A 44 3.64 14.77 0.07
CA LYS A 44 2.62 15.76 -0.32
C LYS A 44 1.58 15.15 -1.26
N LYS A 45 0.31 15.49 -1.08
CA LYS A 45 -0.82 14.83 -1.76
C LYS A 45 -0.68 14.83 -3.28
N GLU A 46 -0.20 15.92 -3.85
CA GLU A 46 -0.05 16.14 -5.29
C GLU A 46 1.11 15.33 -5.90
N SER A 47 2.01 14.80 -5.08
CA SER A 47 3.18 14.03 -5.49
C SER A 47 3.10 12.55 -5.09
N ARG A 48 1.95 12.10 -4.58
CA ARG A 48 1.74 10.73 -4.14
C ARG A 48 1.78 9.75 -5.32
N SER A 49 2.51 8.65 -5.14
CA SER A 49 2.65 7.63 -6.17
C SER A 49 1.41 6.74 -6.21
N MET A 50 0.90 6.46 -7.41
CA MET A 50 -0.14 5.45 -7.61
C MET A 50 0.39 4.00 -7.51
N MET A 51 1.71 3.81 -7.35
CA MET A 51 2.35 2.50 -7.40
C MET A 51 3.08 2.14 -6.12
N ASN A 52 3.67 3.12 -5.43
CA ASN A 52 4.46 2.88 -4.22
C ASN A 52 4.01 3.82 -3.11
N VAL A 53 3.12 3.32 -2.27
CA VAL A 53 2.55 4.09 -1.16
C VAL A 53 3.42 3.89 0.07
N THR A 54 4.07 4.97 0.52
CA THR A 54 4.85 4.99 1.76
C THR A 54 4.03 5.59 2.90
N PHE A 55 4.15 4.99 4.07
CA PHE A 55 3.48 5.45 5.29
C PHE A 55 4.26 5.02 6.53
N VAL A 56 4.10 5.77 7.61
CA VAL A 56 4.79 5.55 8.90
C VAL A 56 3.77 5.64 10.02
N THR A 57 3.98 4.94 11.13
CA THR A 57 3.22 5.19 12.38
C THR A 57 3.82 6.38 13.15
N GLY A 58 5.03 6.82 12.82
CA GLY A 58 5.77 7.81 13.62
C GLY A 58 6.50 7.19 14.82
N ASN A 59 6.39 5.88 15.03
CA ASN A 59 7.13 5.12 16.04
C ASN A 59 7.81 3.92 15.37
N ALA A 60 9.14 3.87 15.45
CA ALA A 60 9.92 2.83 14.76
C ALA A 60 9.64 1.41 15.26
N ASP A 61 9.23 1.24 16.52
CA ASP A 61 8.92 -0.08 17.06
C ASP A 61 7.52 -0.54 16.66
N LEU A 62 6.55 0.37 16.55
CA LEU A 62 5.26 0.08 15.92
C LEU A 62 5.41 -0.24 14.43
N ASP A 63 6.29 0.45 13.70
CA ASP A 63 6.58 0.14 12.30
C ASP A 63 7.18 -1.26 12.13
N LYS A 64 8.12 -1.66 13.00
CA LYS A 64 8.68 -3.02 13.02
C LYS A 64 7.60 -4.06 13.33
N LYS A 65 6.76 -3.78 14.34
CA LYS A 65 5.67 -4.66 14.76
C LYS A 65 4.64 -4.86 13.65
N PHE A 66 4.25 -3.77 12.98
CA PHE A 66 3.36 -3.80 11.81
C PHE A 66 3.92 -4.72 10.73
N ALA A 67 5.19 -4.58 10.37
CA ALA A 67 5.80 -5.38 9.31
C ALA A 67 5.86 -6.88 9.67
N ALA A 68 6.03 -7.22 10.94
CA ALA A 68 6.02 -8.60 11.43
C ALA A 68 4.60 -9.20 11.38
N GLU A 69 3.62 -8.54 11.99
CA GLU A 69 2.23 -9.02 12.02
C GLU A 69 1.59 -9.07 10.63
N ALA A 70 1.92 -8.11 9.76
CA ALA A 70 1.46 -8.14 8.38
C ALA A 70 1.99 -9.39 7.65
N ALA A 71 3.26 -9.75 7.86
CA ALA A 71 3.85 -10.93 7.25
C ALA A 71 3.18 -12.23 7.74
N GLU A 72 2.83 -12.31 9.03
CA GLU A 72 2.05 -13.41 9.61
C GLU A 72 0.63 -13.48 9.03
N ALA A 73 0.02 -12.34 8.75
CA ALA A 73 -1.26 -12.24 8.04
C ALA A 73 -1.17 -12.49 6.52
N GLY A 74 0.00 -12.88 6.01
CA GLY A 74 0.23 -13.14 4.58
C GLY A 74 0.47 -11.89 3.73
N LEU A 75 0.46 -10.69 4.33
CA LEU A 75 0.76 -9.41 3.70
C LEU A 75 2.28 -9.14 3.71
N LYS A 76 2.97 -9.73 2.73
CA LYS A 76 4.44 -9.72 2.65
C LYS A 76 5.00 -8.47 1.98
N ASN A 77 6.29 -8.22 2.21
CA ASN A 77 7.08 -7.17 1.54
C ASN A 77 6.63 -5.72 1.80
N LEU A 78 6.02 -5.45 2.96
CA LEU A 78 5.58 -4.10 3.35
C LEU A 78 6.64 -3.28 4.09
N LYS A 79 7.77 -3.90 4.48
CA LYS A 79 8.87 -3.19 5.15
C LYS A 79 9.43 -2.09 4.23
N GLY A 80 9.44 -0.86 4.71
CA GLY A 80 9.98 0.29 4.00
C GLY A 80 11.47 0.17 3.73
N HIS A 81 11.98 1.03 2.84
CA HIS A 81 13.41 1.02 2.51
C HIS A 81 14.24 1.40 3.75
N ARG A 82 15.39 0.74 3.94
CA ARG A 82 16.28 0.92 5.11
C ARG A 82 16.68 2.37 5.39
N SER A 83 16.71 3.23 4.38
CA SER A 83 17.08 4.65 4.51
C SER A 83 15.93 5.57 4.93
N VAL A 84 14.68 5.11 4.83
CA VAL A 84 13.48 5.94 5.09
C VAL A 84 12.69 5.38 6.29
N GLY A 85 12.81 4.08 6.59
CA GLY A 85 12.03 3.43 7.64
C GLY A 85 10.57 3.22 7.23
N GLY A 86 9.71 2.92 8.21
CA GLY A 86 8.28 2.73 8.01
C GLY A 86 7.88 1.59 7.09
N MET A 87 6.78 1.82 6.37
CA MET A 87 6.15 0.86 5.47
C MET A 87 6.11 1.38 4.04
N ARG A 88 6.16 0.45 3.08
CA ARG A 88 5.96 0.69 1.66
C ARG A 88 5.07 -0.38 1.05
N ALA A 89 3.88 0.00 0.61
CA ALA A 89 2.98 -0.86 -0.17
C ALA A 89 3.20 -0.62 -1.67
N SER A 90 3.74 -1.63 -2.36
CA SER A 90 3.90 -1.61 -3.81
C SER A 90 2.69 -2.25 -4.49
N ILE A 91 1.86 -1.42 -5.14
CA ILE A 91 0.55 -1.77 -5.70
C ILE A 91 0.55 -1.74 -7.24
N TYR A 92 1.59 -2.30 -7.86
CA TYR A 92 1.78 -2.40 -9.33
C TYR A 92 0.60 -3.05 -10.07
N ASN A 93 0.62 -3.05 -11.40
CA ASN A 93 -0.47 -3.56 -12.26
C ASN A 93 -1.01 -4.94 -11.85
N ALA A 94 -0.12 -5.87 -11.47
CA ALA A 94 -0.50 -7.23 -11.08
C ALA A 94 -1.09 -7.34 -9.66
N MET A 95 -0.98 -6.29 -8.83
CA MET A 95 -1.60 -6.27 -7.51
C MET A 95 -3.12 -6.13 -7.66
N PRO A 96 -3.93 -7.10 -7.19
CA PRO A 96 -5.39 -7.02 -7.23
C PRO A 96 -5.94 -5.95 -6.29
N TYR A 97 -7.17 -5.51 -6.52
CA TYR A 97 -7.83 -4.51 -5.67
C TYR A 97 -8.09 -5.06 -4.26
N GLU A 98 -8.50 -6.32 -4.21
CA GLU A 98 -8.78 -7.11 -3.01
C GLU A 98 -7.54 -7.23 -2.11
N GLY A 99 -6.34 -7.23 -2.71
CA GLY A 99 -5.09 -7.18 -1.94
C GLY A 99 -4.90 -5.86 -1.19
N VAL A 100 -5.36 -4.74 -1.77
CA VAL A 100 -5.35 -3.43 -1.11
C VAL A 100 -6.46 -3.34 -0.06
N GLU A 101 -7.62 -3.94 -0.30
CA GLU A 101 -8.69 -4.05 0.70
C GLU A 101 -8.23 -4.85 1.92
N ALA A 102 -7.57 -5.99 1.70
CA ALA A 102 -6.99 -6.82 2.78
C ALA A 102 -5.95 -6.03 3.58
N LEU A 103 -5.10 -5.24 2.92
CA LEU A 103 -4.16 -4.35 3.60
C LEU A 103 -4.88 -3.30 4.45
N VAL A 104 -5.88 -2.61 3.92
CA VAL A 104 -6.63 -1.59 4.67
C VAL A 104 -7.37 -2.22 5.87
N ALA A 105 -7.95 -3.40 5.71
CA ALA A 105 -8.59 -4.13 6.80
C ALA A 105 -7.59 -4.50 7.90
N PHE A 106 -6.41 -5.01 7.52
CA PHE A 106 -5.32 -5.28 8.45
C PHE A 106 -4.86 -4.00 9.16
N MET A 107 -4.67 -2.89 8.45
CA MET A 107 -4.23 -1.62 9.04
C MET A 107 -5.21 -1.11 10.10
N LYS A 108 -6.53 -1.23 9.85
CA LYS A 108 -7.57 -0.88 10.83
C LYS A 108 -7.49 -1.74 12.07
N LYS A 109 -7.35 -3.06 11.91
CA LYS A 109 -7.20 -4.01 13.01
C LYS A 109 -5.95 -3.71 13.84
N PHE A 110 -4.80 -3.55 13.17
CA PHE A 110 -3.53 -3.25 13.82
C PHE A 110 -3.59 -1.97 14.66
N ALA A 111 -4.18 -0.90 14.13
CA ALA A 111 -4.29 0.38 14.85
C ALA A 111 -5.19 0.28 16.09
N ALA A 112 -6.24 -0.56 16.05
CA ALA A 112 -7.12 -0.79 17.19
C ALA A 112 -6.46 -1.63 18.29
N GLU A 113 -5.65 -2.63 17.89
CA GLU A 113 -4.93 -3.53 18.81
C GLU A 113 -3.64 -2.91 19.37
N ASN A 114 -3.12 -1.86 18.71
CA ASN A 114 -1.85 -1.20 19.06
C ASN A 114 -2.01 0.33 19.16
N PRO A 115 -2.83 0.86 20.09
CA PRO A 115 -2.99 2.30 20.23
C PRO A 115 -1.65 3.00 20.50
N LYS A 116 -1.44 4.16 19.90
CA LYS A 116 -0.31 5.04 20.25
C LYS A 116 -0.56 5.61 21.65
N ALA A 117 0.47 5.61 22.48
CA ALA A 117 0.46 6.29 23.78
C ALA A 117 0.41 7.82 23.62
#